data_AF-A0A6G7YMN5-F1
#
_entry.id   AF-A0A6G7YMN5-F1
#
_cell.length_a   1.000
_cell.length_b   1.000
_cell.length_c   1.000
_cell.angle_alpha   90.00
_cell.angle_beta   90.00
_cell.angle_gamma   90.00
#
_symmetry.space_group_name_H-M   'P 1'
#
loop_
_entity.id
_entity.type
_entity.pdbx_description
1 polymer ?
#
loop_
_entity_poly.entity_id
_entity_poly.type
_entity_poly.pdbx_seq_one_letter_code
_entity_poly.pdbx_strand_id
1 'polypeptide(L)' 'MRDNQRGDRFIAPGTPVRYDGLEEGGSQYGIVIHCWSDDDLGAHDCYVAFFGAEMPAFKPAETPYVLRYAASSLSVLND' A
#
# COMPACT_ATOMS: atom_id res chain seq x y z
N MET A 1 19.22 -6.36 2.61
CA MET A 1 18.04 -6.23 1.72
C MET A 1 16.83 -6.54 2.57
N ARG A 2 15.90 -5.60 2.70
CA ARG A 2 14.73 -5.68 3.58
C ARG A 2 13.73 -6.71 3.02
N ASP A 3 13.20 -7.56 3.89
CA ASP A 3 12.28 -8.63 3.52
C ASP A 3 10.87 -8.03 3.32
N ASN A 4 10.45 -7.89 2.06
CA ASN A 4 9.12 -7.38 1.71
C ASN A 4 8.10 -8.51 1.91
N GLN A 5 7.28 -8.41 2.95
CA GLN A 5 6.25 -9.41 3.19
C GLN A 5 5.04 -9.14 2.27
N ARG A 6 4.74 -10.08 1.36
CA ARG A 6 3.53 -10.12 0.53
C ARG A 6 2.55 -11.21 1.00
N GLY A 7 1.31 -11.15 0.54
CA GLY A 7 0.26 -12.14 0.83
C GLY A 7 -0.98 -11.53 1.45
N ASP A 8 -2.12 -12.22 1.33
CA ASP A 8 -3.37 -11.76 1.91
C ASP A 8 -3.33 -11.81 3.44
N ARG A 9 -3.53 -10.65 4.07
CA ARG A 9 -3.60 -10.48 5.53
C ARG A 9 -4.07 -9.08 5.86
N PHE A 10 -4.54 -8.89 7.09
CA PHE A 10 -4.74 -7.56 7.64
C PHE A 10 -3.42 -6.78 7.66
N ILE A 11 -3.46 -5.54 7.15
CA ILE A 11 -2.36 -4.58 7.23
C ILE A 11 -2.83 -3.40 8.07
N ALA A 12 -2.07 -3.07 9.12
CA ALA A 12 -2.46 -2.01 10.05
C ALA A 12 -2.47 -0.63 9.38
N PRO A 13 -3.39 0.28 9.77
CA PRO A 13 -3.30 1.69 9.42
C PRO A 13 -1.95 2.28 9.84
N GLY A 14 -1.40 3.16 8.99
CA GLY A 14 -0.08 3.75 9.19
C GLY A 14 1.09 2.91 8.66
N THR A 15 0.85 1.66 8.21
CA THR A 15 1.91 0.82 7.63
C THR A 15 2.34 1.35 6.26
N PRO A 16 3.65 1.56 6.03
CA PRO A 16 4.20 1.88 4.71
C PRO A 16 4.13 0.67 3.77
N VAL A 17 3.69 0.91 2.55
CA VAL A 17 3.52 -0.14 1.53
C VAL A 17 4.05 0.32 0.18
N ARG A 18 4.39 -0.66 -0.65
CA ARG A 18 4.73 -0.49 -2.07
C ARG A 18 3.79 -1.31 -2.93
N TYR A 19 3.18 -0.67 -3.91
CA TYR A 19 2.46 -1.31 -5.00
C TYR A 19 3.35 -1.33 -6.24
N ASP A 20 3.57 -2.51 -6.84
CA ASP A 20 4.51 -2.65 -7.96
C ASP A 20 3.85 -2.54 -9.34
N GLY A 21 2.50 -2.47 -9.42
CA GLY A 21 1.79 -2.30 -10.68
C GLY A 21 2.04 -3.37 -11.75
N LEU A 22 1.38 -3.23 -12.89
CA LEU A 22 1.64 -4.01 -14.11
C LEU A 22 2.00 -3.12 -15.32
N GLU A 23 1.95 -1.78 -15.21
CA GLU A 23 2.10 -0.84 -16.34
C GLU A 23 3.19 0.23 -16.14
N GLU A 24 3.53 0.92 -17.24
CA GLU A 24 4.58 1.94 -17.42
C GLU A 24 4.44 3.13 -16.45
N GLY A 25 4.88 2.94 -15.21
CA GLY A 25 4.97 4.00 -14.20
C GLY A 25 5.88 3.67 -13.02
N GLY A 26 6.29 2.41 -12.89
CA GLY A 26 7.12 1.93 -11.79
C GLY A 26 6.35 1.73 -10.50
N SER A 27 7.08 1.39 -9.43
CA SER A 27 6.50 1.16 -8.11
C SER A 27 5.90 2.45 -7.53
N GLN A 28 4.74 2.33 -6.90
CA GLN A 28 4.10 3.39 -6.14
C GLN A 28 4.22 3.14 -4.64
N TYR A 29 4.47 4.18 -3.88
CA TYR A 29 4.69 4.13 -2.44
C TYR A 29 3.57 4.85 -1.71
N GLY A 30 3.12 4.28 -0.61
CA GLY A 30 1.96 4.77 0.12
C GLY A 30 1.87 4.30 1.55
N ILE A 31 0.83 4.78 2.24
CA ILE A 31 0.50 4.43 3.62
C ILE A 31 -0.91 3.87 3.67
N VAL A 32 -1.10 2.76 4.38
CA VAL A 32 -2.42 2.18 4.63
C VAL A 32 -3.24 3.12 5.52
N ILE A 33 -4.44 3.47 5.07
CA ILE A 33 -5.41 4.28 5.83
C ILE A 33 -6.38 3.38 6.59
N HIS A 34 -6.87 2.34 5.93
CA HIS A 34 -7.81 1.39 6.49
C HIS A 34 -7.66 0.06 5.78
N CYS A 35 -7.81 -1.05 6.49
CA CYS A 35 -7.84 -2.38 5.91
C CYS A 35 -8.90 -3.22 6.61
N TRP A 36 -9.62 -4.07 5.87
CA TRP A 36 -10.71 -4.89 6.39
C TRP A 36 -10.76 -6.24 5.67
N SER A 37 -11.36 -7.25 6.33
CA SER A 37 -11.75 -8.50 5.67
C SER A 37 -12.98 -8.22 4.80
N ASP A 38 -12.87 -8.49 3.51
CA ASP A 38 -13.99 -8.46 2.57
C ASP A 38 -14.49 -9.89 2.37
N ASP A 39 -15.61 -10.22 3.02
CA ASP A 39 -16.15 -11.58 3.02
C ASP A 39 -16.65 -12.02 1.64
N ASP A 40 -17.05 -11.06 0.77
CA ASP A 40 -17.49 -11.36 -0.59
C ASP A 40 -16.32 -11.81 -1.48
N LEU A 41 -15.13 -11.25 -1.23
CA LEU A 41 -13.89 -11.60 -1.93
C LEU A 41 -13.08 -12.70 -1.23
N GLY A 42 -13.38 -12.99 0.04
CA GLY A 42 -12.60 -13.91 0.88
C GLY A 42 -11.16 -13.45 1.07
N ALA A 43 -10.93 -12.13 1.06
CA ALA A 43 -9.60 -11.52 1.10
C ALA A 43 -9.63 -10.19 1.87
N HIS A 44 -8.47 -9.66 2.21
CA HIS A 44 -8.34 -8.34 2.81
C HIS A 44 -8.20 -7.27 1.73
N ASP A 45 -9.00 -6.22 1.84
CA ASP A 45 -8.85 -5.02 1.04
C ASP A 45 -8.41 -3.86 1.92
N CYS A 46 -7.52 -3.03 1.36
CA CYS A 46 -7.00 -1.86 2.04
C CYS A 46 -7.17 -0.60 1.19
N TYR A 47 -7.56 0.51 1.83
CA TYR A 47 -7.38 1.85 1.30
C TYR A 47 -5.96 2.34 1.58
N VAL A 48 -5.28 2.84 0.54
CA VAL A 48 -3.90 3.33 0.61
C VAL A 48 -3.82 4.74 0.07
N ALA A 49 -3.19 5.65 0.81
CA ALA A 49 -2.80 6.97 0.33
C ALA A 49 -1.44 6.86 -0.36
N PHE A 50 -1.38 7.15 -1.65
CA PHE A 50 -0.15 7.07 -2.45
C PHE A 50 0.51 8.44 -2.65
N PHE A 51 1.85 8.43 -2.66
CA PHE A 51 2.71 9.61 -2.80
C PHE A 51 3.57 9.57 -4.06
N GLY A 52 3.34 8.62 -4.96
CA GLY A 52 4.10 8.46 -6.19
C GLY A 52 5.30 7.52 -6.04
N ALA A 53 6.43 7.88 -6.65
CA ALA A 53 7.59 7.01 -6.81
C ALA A 53 8.47 6.83 -5.56
N GLU A 54 8.20 7.58 -4.48
CA GLU A 54 8.92 7.48 -3.22
C GLU A 54 8.03 7.85 -2.03
N MET A 55 8.46 7.45 -0.83
CA MET A 55 7.82 7.89 0.42
C MET A 55 8.20 9.34 0.72
N PRO A 56 7.25 10.18 1.17
CA PRO A 56 7.56 11.56 1.52
C PRO A 56 8.44 11.60 2.76
N ALA A 57 9.61 12.25 2.68
CA ALA A 57 10.52 12.41 3.82
C ALA A 57 9.97 13.40 4.89
N PHE A 58 9.08 14.30 4.49
CA PHE A 58 8.47 15.34 5.33
C PHE A 58 6.99 15.50 4.97
N LYS A 59 6.40 16.67 5.24
CA LYS A 59 5.06 17.00 4.75
C LYS A 59 5.02 16.82 3.22
N PRO A 60 4.09 16.02 2.68
CA PRO A 60 3.94 15.85 1.24
C PRO A 60 3.71 17.21 0.56
N ALA A 61 4.44 17.48 -0.52
CA ALA A 61 4.23 18.67 -1.34
C ALA A 61 2.93 18.57 -2.15
N GLU A 62 2.60 17.35 -2.58
CA GLU A 62 1.38 17.03 -3.33
C GLU A 62 0.37 16.32 -2.44
N THR A 63 -0.91 16.50 -2.75
CA THR A 63 -1.99 15.81 -2.04
C THR A 63 -1.98 14.34 -2.47
N PRO A 64 -1.90 13.37 -1.53
CA PRO A 64 -1.95 11.97 -1.89
C PRO A 64 -3.34 11.62 -2.45
N TYR A 65 -3.37 10.69 -3.40
CA TYR A 65 -4.61 10.09 -3.87
C TYR A 65 -4.85 8.76 -3.14
N VAL A 66 -6.12 8.43 -2.90
CA VAL A 66 -6.51 7.23 -2.16
C VAL A 66 -7.11 6.20 -3.11
N LEU A 67 -6.59 4.97 -3.08
CA LEU A 67 -7.09 3.83 -3.87
C LEU A 67 -7.31 2.61 -2.99
N ARG A 68 -8.20 1.71 -3.44
CA ARG A 68 -8.47 0.40 -2.83
C ARG A 68 -7.63 -0.66 -3.53
N TYR A 69 -6.94 -1.49 -2.76
CA TYR A 69 -6.16 -2.63 -3.25
C TYR A 69 -6.34 -3.84 -2.35
N ALA A 70 -6.35 -5.02 -2.96
CA ALA A 70 -6.18 -6.28 -2.24
C ALA A 70 -4.83 -6.26 -1.50
N ALA A 71 -4.82 -6.67 -0.23
CA ALA A 71 -3.62 -6.72 0.60
C ALA A 71 -2.51 -7.55 -0.05
N SER A 72 -2.89 -8.62 -0.77
CA SER A 72 -1.99 -9.47 -1.55
C SER A 72 -1.22 -8.72 -2.67
N SER A 73 -1.74 -7.59 -3.13
CA SER A 73 -1.09 -6.74 -4.14
C SER A 73 -0.06 -5.77 -3.55
N LEU A 74 0.00 -5.64 -2.23
CA LEU A 74 0.84 -4.70 -1.52
C LEU A 74 2.06 -5.41 -0.92
N SER A 75 3.23 -4.79 -1.06
CA SER A 75 4.43 -5.18 -0.31
C SER A 75 4.55 -4.30 0.92
N VAL A 76 4.50 -4.89 2.12
CA VAL A 76 4.79 -4.15 3.36
C VAL A 76 6.28 -3.81 3.39
N LEU A 77 6.59 -2.53 3.58
CA LEU A 77 7.95 -2.04 3.74
C LEU A 77 8.28 -2.05 5.23
N ASN A 78 9.12 -2.99 5.65
CA ASN A 78 9.69 -3.00 7.00
C ASN A 78 10.82 -1.96 7.09
N ASP A 79 11.00 -1.35 8.26
CA ASP A 79 12.19 -0.54 8.57
C ASP A 79 13.45 -1.39 8.82
#